data_AF-I7AZY3-F1
#
_entry.id   AF-I7AZY3-F1
#
_cell.length_a   1.000
_cell.length_b   1.000
_cell.length_c   1.000
_cell.angle_alpha   90.00
_cell.angle_beta   90.00
_cell.angle_gamma   90.00
#
_symmetry.space_group_name_H-M   'P 1'
#
loop_
_entity.id
_entity.type
_entity.pdbx_description
1 polymer ?
#
loop_
_entity_poly.entity_id
_entity_poly.type
_entity_poly.pdbx_seq_one_letter_code
_entity_poly.pdbx_strand_id
1 'polypeptide(L)'
;MRLLAVAMFIALLLVGAVSLYAYTNYLFPLYGRLLRGAPVVETPYLAFGLLMAPPALAILLVGSAICAWTGKKFDPPPASRLHRFQALMFGISIKTLIHVVPAVMILTTGALLARGYTPCSKLLISGSAWQLFWVNDDRVCFKPDHYINDNWPCKVIDGKDICVQVDGR
;
A
#
# COMPACT_ATOMS: atom_id res chain seq x y z
N MET A 1 2.33 12.95 -30.27
CA MET A 1 2.96 11.76 -29.65
C MET A 1 4.03 12.10 -28.61
N ARG A 2 5.08 12.88 -28.95
CA ARG A 2 6.17 13.19 -27.98
C ARG A 2 5.72 13.92 -26.72
N LEU A 3 4.91 14.98 -26.85
CA LEU A 3 4.36 15.72 -25.70
C LEU A 3 3.53 14.81 -24.78
N LEU A 4 2.71 13.93 -25.35
CA LEU A 4 1.92 12.96 -24.58
C LEU A 4 2.81 11.95 -23.85
N ALA A 5 3.90 11.49 -24.49
CA ALA A 5 4.87 10.60 -23.85
C ALA A 5 5.63 11.27 -22.70
N VAL A 6 5.99 12.56 -22.84
CA VAL A 6 6.60 13.35 -21.76
C VAL A 6 5.64 13.53 -20.59
N ALA A 7 4.38 13.89 -20.87
CA ALA A 7 3.35 14.01 -19.84
C ALA A 7 3.12 12.68 -19.10
N MET A 8 3.05 11.57 -19.85
CA MET A 8 2.92 10.23 -19.28
C MET A 8 4.14 9.85 -18.43
N PHE A 9 5.36 10.16 -18.88
CA PHE A 9 6.58 9.93 -18.10
C PHE A 9 6.55 10.67 -16.76
N ILE A 10 6.18 11.95 -16.76
CA ILE A 10 6.04 12.75 -15.53
C ILE A 10 4.96 12.16 -14.62
N ALA A 11 3.80 11.81 -15.17
CA ALA A 11 2.72 11.18 -14.39
C ALA A 11 3.18 9.87 -13.75
N LEU A 12 3.95 9.03 -14.46
CA LEU A 12 4.48 7.78 -13.93
C LEU A 12 5.51 8.00 -12.82
N LEU A 13 6.33 9.06 -12.90
CA LEU A 13 7.21 9.44 -11.79
C LEU A 13 6.41 9.87 -10.56
N LEU A 14 5.33 10.62 -10.73
CA LEU A 14 4.44 10.99 -9.64
C LEU A 14 3.78 9.75 -9.01
N VAL A 15 3.29 8.82 -9.82
CA VAL A 15 2.76 7.53 -9.33
C VAL A 15 3.83 6.75 -8.57
N GLY A 16 5.08 6.76 -9.05
CA GLY A 16 6.22 6.16 -8.34
C GLY A 16 6.49 6.81 -7.00
N ALA A 17 6.48 8.14 -6.92
CA ALA A 17 6.68 8.89 -5.68
C ALA A 17 5.55 8.63 -4.67
N VAL A 18 4.29 8.62 -5.12
CA VAL A 18 3.13 8.29 -4.28
C VAL A 18 3.18 6.84 -3.81
N SER A 19 3.61 5.91 -4.67
CA SER A 19 3.80 4.51 -4.30
C SER A 19 4.87 4.37 -3.21
N LEU A 20 6.01 5.06 -3.36
CA LEU A 20 7.08 5.06 -2.37
C LEU A 20 6.60 5.65 -1.04
N TYR A 21 5.89 6.78 -1.08
CA TYR A 21 5.26 7.38 0.09
C TYR A 21 4.33 6.39 0.80
N ALA A 22 3.51 5.64 0.05
CA ALA A 22 2.60 4.67 0.62
C ALA A 22 3.34 3.49 1.28
N TYR A 23 4.45 3.03 0.68
CA TYR A 23 5.29 2.01 1.30
C TYR A 23 5.87 2.46 2.63
N THR A 24 6.43 3.68 2.69
CA THR A 24 7.13 4.18 3.86
C THR A 24 6.20 4.61 4.98
N ASN A 25 5.00 5.11 4.67
CA ASN A 25 4.07 5.63 5.67
C ASN A 25 2.96 4.64 6.08
N TYR A 26 2.65 3.64 5.25
CA TYR A 26 1.58 2.69 5.56
C TYR A 26 2.09 1.24 5.66
N LEU A 27 2.84 0.76 4.67
CA LEU A 27 3.19 -0.66 4.59
C LEU A 27 4.29 -1.08 5.57
N PHE A 28 5.43 -0.38 5.59
CA PHE A 28 6.52 -0.70 6.50
C PHE A 28 6.20 -0.41 7.98
N PRO A 29 5.51 0.70 8.31
CA PRO A 29 5.12 0.97 9.70
C PRO A 29 4.18 -0.09 10.29
N LEU A 30 3.38 -0.79 9.48
CA LEU A 30 2.60 -1.94 9.95
C LEU A 30 3.48 -3.00 10.60
N TYR A 31 4.59 -3.37 9.95
CA TYR A 31 5.48 -4.41 10.51
C TYR A 31 6.22 -3.89 11.74
N GLY A 32 6.56 -2.60 11.77
CA GLY A 32 7.11 -1.95 12.95
C GLY A 32 6.15 -2.00 14.15
N ARG A 33 4.87 -1.65 13.93
CA ARG A 33 3.82 -1.71 14.97
C ARG A 33 3.58 -3.13 15.46
N LEU A 34 3.51 -4.08 14.53
CA LEU A 34 3.37 -5.51 14.85
C LEU A 34 4.54 -6.02 15.70
N LEU A 35 5.79 -5.67 15.34
CA LEU A 35 7.00 -6.07 16.07
C LEU A 35 7.11 -5.46 17.47
N ARG A 36 6.62 -4.23 17.67
CA ARG A 36 6.59 -3.57 18.99
C ARG A 36 5.42 -4.02 19.88
N GLY A 37 4.45 -4.77 19.35
CA GLY A 37 3.25 -5.13 20.10
C GLY A 37 2.32 -3.95 20.36
N ALA A 38 2.21 -3.01 19.41
CA ALA A 38 1.34 -1.84 19.53
C ALA A 38 -0.12 -2.24 19.81
N PRO A 39 -0.89 -1.48 20.61
CA PRO A 39 -2.25 -1.87 20.99
C PRO A 39 -3.21 -1.94 19.80
N VAL A 40 -2.93 -1.13 18.76
CA VAL A 40 -3.68 -1.12 17.51
C VAL A 40 -2.71 -1.24 16.34
N VAL A 41 -3.00 -2.13 15.39
CA VAL A 41 -2.29 -2.27 14.13
C VAL A 41 -3.27 -2.09 12.98
N GLU A 42 -3.00 -1.11 12.13
CA GLU A 42 -3.77 -0.90 10.90
C GLU A 42 -3.16 -1.69 9.75
N THR A 43 -3.97 -2.53 9.11
CA THR A 43 -3.64 -3.26 7.87
C THR A 43 -4.31 -2.62 6.66
N PRO A 44 -3.57 -1.85 5.84
CA PRO A 44 -4.06 -1.28 4.59
C PRO A 44 -3.96 -2.33 3.48
N TYR A 45 -4.97 -3.20 3.34
CA TYR A 45 -4.89 -4.34 2.43
C TYR A 45 -4.70 -3.94 0.96
N LEU A 46 -5.28 -2.81 0.55
CA LEU A 46 -5.08 -2.24 -0.79
C LEU A 46 -3.61 -1.86 -1.05
N ALA A 47 -2.89 -1.41 -0.02
CA ALA A 47 -1.49 -1.01 -0.17
C ALA A 47 -0.56 -2.20 -0.46
N PHE A 48 -0.91 -3.43 -0.07
CA PHE A 48 -0.16 -4.61 -0.53
C PHE A 48 -0.23 -4.76 -2.06
N GLY A 49 -1.35 -4.37 -2.68
CA GLY A 49 -1.49 -4.34 -4.14
C GLY A 49 -0.44 -3.49 -4.83
N LEU A 50 0.13 -2.47 -4.16
CA LEU A 50 1.20 -1.65 -4.72
C LEU A 50 2.48 -2.45 -4.99
N LEU A 51 2.65 -3.66 -4.44
CA LEU A 51 3.81 -4.53 -4.69
C LEU A 51 4.01 -4.85 -6.18
N MET A 52 2.95 -4.81 -6.99
CA MET A 52 3.07 -4.96 -8.45
C MET A 52 3.57 -3.68 -9.15
N ALA A 53 3.52 -2.52 -8.50
CA ALA A 53 3.81 -1.23 -9.13
C ALA A 53 5.26 -1.07 -9.60
N PRO A 54 6.31 -1.50 -8.86
CA PRO A 54 7.69 -1.33 -9.31
C PRO A 54 8.00 -1.90 -10.71
N PRO A 55 7.67 -3.17 -11.03
CA PRO A 55 7.92 -3.69 -12.37
C PRO A 55 7.05 -3.02 -13.44
N ALA A 56 5.78 -2.69 -13.13
CA ALA A 56 4.88 -1.98 -14.04
C ALA A 56 5.32 -0.53 -14.32
N LEU A 57 5.85 0.17 -13.32
CA LEU A 57 6.36 1.53 -13.49
C LEU A 57 7.63 1.53 -14.33
N ALA A 58 8.55 0.61 -14.09
CA ALA A 58 9.82 0.54 -14.82
C ALA A 58 9.61 0.35 -16.33
N ILE A 59 8.70 -0.54 -16.73
CA ILE A 59 8.38 -0.79 -18.14
C ILE A 59 7.67 0.40 -18.80
N LEU A 60 6.74 1.05 -18.09
CA LEU A 60 6.03 2.22 -18.58
C LEU A 60 6.96 3.44 -18.69
N LEU A 61 7.89 3.62 -17.75
CA LEU A 61 8.90 4.70 -17.80
C LEU A 61 9.84 4.51 -18.98
N VAL A 62 10.37 3.29 -19.19
CA VAL A 62 11.24 2.98 -20.33
C VAL A 62 10.49 3.19 -21.66
N GLY A 63 9.27 2.69 -21.78
CA GLY A 63 8.45 2.86 -22.98
C GLY A 63 8.12 4.32 -23.26
N SER A 64 7.77 5.08 -22.23
CA SER A 64 7.49 6.53 -22.33
C SER A 64 8.74 7.32 -22.73
N ALA A 65 9.90 7.01 -22.16
CA ALA A 65 11.16 7.66 -22.49
C ALA A 65 11.56 7.42 -23.96
N ILE A 66 11.45 6.18 -24.45
CA ILE A 66 11.74 5.84 -25.84
C ILE A 66 10.77 6.54 -26.79
N CYS A 67 9.48 6.60 -26.44
CA CYS A 67 8.47 7.29 -27.24
C CYS A 67 8.69 8.81 -27.25
N ALA A 68 9.09 9.40 -26.12
CA ALA A 68 9.43 10.82 -26.03
C ALA A 68 10.65 11.16 -26.89
N TRP A 69 11.68 10.32 -26.87
CA TRP A 69 12.91 10.50 -27.64
C TRP A 69 12.69 10.31 -29.15
N THR A 70 12.10 9.19 -29.55
CA THR A 70 11.98 8.81 -30.96
C THR A 70 10.75 9.43 -31.63
N GLY A 71 9.69 9.72 -30.87
CA GLY A 71 8.36 10.06 -31.39
C GLY A 71 7.57 8.88 -31.92
N LYS A 72 8.10 7.65 -31.81
CA LYS A 72 7.45 6.42 -32.27
C LYS A 72 6.85 5.66 -31.09
N LYS A 73 5.76 4.94 -31.34
CA LYS A 73 5.16 4.03 -30.36
C LYS A 73 6.22 3.02 -29.91
N PHE A 74 6.25 2.73 -28.61
CA PHE A 74 7.09 1.66 -28.06
C PHE A 74 6.51 0.30 -28.50
N ASP A 75 7.19 -0.34 -29.44
CA ASP A 75 6.84 -1.67 -29.97
C ASP A 75 8.13 -2.44 -30.31
N PRO A 76 8.78 -3.05 -29.31
CA PRO A 76 10.08 -3.69 -29.51
C PRO A 76 9.95 -5.00 -30.28
N PRO A 77 10.82 -5.28 -31.27
CA PRO A 77 10.77 -6.52 -32.05
C PRO A 77 10.87 -7.77 -31.17
N PRO A 78 10.17 -8.88 -31.46
CA PRO A 78 10.11 -10.06 -30.60
C PRO A 78 11.48 -10.64 -30.18
N ALA A 79 12.48 -10.57 -31.06
CA ALA A 79 13.84 -11.06 -30.79
C ALA A 79 14.72 -10.09 -29.97
N SER A 80 14.26 -8.86 -29.73
CA SER A 80 15.06 -7.80 -29.10
C SER A 80 15.14 -7.95 -27.57
N ARG A 81 16.22 -7.39 -26.98
CA ARG A 81 16.37 -7.31 -25.52
C ARG A 81 15.24 -6.51 -24.85
N LEU A 82 14.75 -5.46 -25.52
CA LEU A 82 13.64 -4.64 -25.05
C LEU A 82 12.33 -5.42 -24.97
N HIS A 83 12.07 -6.32 -25.93
CA HIS A 83 10.89 -7.18 -25.89
C HIS A 83 10.97 -8.18 -24.74
N ARG A 84 12.14 -8.79 -24.51
CA ARG A 84 12.37 -9.67 -23.36
C ARG A 84 12.18 -8.93 -22.03
N PHE A 85 12.71 -7.71 -21.91
CA PHE A 85 12.51 -6.86 -20.74
C PHE A 85 11.02 -6.55 -20.54
N GLN A 86 10.32 -6.16 -21.59
CA GLN A 86 8.88 -5.88 -21.55
C GLN A 86 8.09 -7.08 -21.02
N ALA A 87 8.31 -8.26 -21.62
CA ALA A 87 7.62 -9.48 -21.24
C ALA A 87 7.94 -9.91 -19.80
N LEU A 88 9.21 -9.79 -19.39
CA LEU A 88 9.64 -10.12 -18.03
C LEU A 88 9.01 -9.20 -16.99
N MET A 89 9.01 -7.88 -17.22
CA MET A 89 8.48 -6.92 -16.24
C MET A 89 6.96 -7.03 -16.12
N PHE A 90 6.22 -7.18 -17.22
CA PHE A 90 4.79 -7.50 -17.13
C PHE A 90 4.53 -8.84 -16.44
N GLY A 91 5.31 -9.87 -16.78
CA GLY A 91 5.21 -11.18 -16.15
C GLY A 91 5.44 -11.13 -14.64
N ILE A 92 6.47 -10.41 -14.19
CA ILE A 92 6.74 -10.19 -12.76
C ILE A 92 5.61 -9.40 -12.12
N SER A 93 5.16 -8.30 -12.72
CA SER A 93 4.04 -7.50 -12.18
C SER A 93 2.79 -8.34 -11.93
N ILE A 94 2.39 -9.15 -12.92
CA ILE A 94 1.20 -10.00 -12.83
C ILE A 94 1.43 -11.12 -11.80
N LYS A 95 2.58 -11.80 -11.82
CA LYS A 95 2.90 -12.84 -10.83
C LYS A 95 2.94 -12.29 -9.41
N THR A 96 3.45 -11.08 -9.22
CA THR A 96 3.44 -10.40 -7.92
C THR A 96 2.01 -10.16 -7.45
N LEU A 97 1.15 -9.64 -8.33
CA LEU A 97 -0.27 -9.42 -8.00
C LEU A 97 -1.00 -10.72 -7.64
N ILE A 98 -0.77 -11.81 -8.38
CA ILE A 98 -1.49 -13.07 -8.20
C ILE A 98 -0.95 -13.90 -7.04
N HIS A 99 0.37 -13.91 -6.83
CA HIS A 99 1.00 -14.82 -5.86
C HIS A 99 1.55 -14.10 -4.65
N VAL A 100 2.34 -13.04 -4.85
CA VAL A 100 3.05 -12.36 -3.75
C VAL A 100 2.08 -11.55 -2.89
N VAL A 101 1.18 -10.79 -3.51
CA VAL A 101 0.21 -9.95 -2.77
C VAL A 101 -0.68 -10.81 -1.86
N PRO A 102 -1.36 -11.88 -2.34
CA PRO A 102 -2.15 -12.72 -1.46
C PRO A 102 -1.32 -13.44 -0.40
N ALA A 103 -0.12 -13.92 -0.75
CA ALA A 103 0.77 -14.57 0.22
C ALA A 103 1.14 -13.63 1.37
N VAL A 104 1.53 -12.39 1.07
CA VAL A 104 1.88 -11.40 2.09
C VAL A 104 0.66 -11.01 2.93
N MET A 105 -0.51 -10.86 2.32
CA MET A 105 -1.76 -10.59 3.05
C MET A 105 -2.10 -11.72 4.04
N ILE A 106 -2.01 -12.97 3.60
CA ILE A 106 -2.26 -14.16 4.43
C ILE A 106 -1.23 -14.26 5.55
N LEU A 107 0.06 -14.10 5.24
CA LEU A 107 1.14 -14.16 6.24
C LEU A 107 0.99 -13.04 7.28
N THR A 108 0.65 -11.83 6.86
CA THR A 108 0.43 -10.69 7.78
C THR A 108 -0.75 -10.97 8.70
N THR A 109 -1.84 -11.46 8.15
CA THR A 109 -3.05 -11.82 8.90
C THR A 109 -2.76 -12.94 9.89
N GLY A 110 -2.05 -13.99 9.46
CA GLY A 110 -1.61 -15.08 10.32
C GLY A 110 -0.68 -14.61 11.43
N ALA A 111 0.24 -13.69 11.15
CA ALA A 111 1.15 -13.12 12.16
C ALA A 111 0.39 -12.30 13.22
N LEU A 112 -0.63 -11.55 12.82
CA LEU A 112 -1.51 -10.82 13.74
C LEU A 112 -2.28 -11.78 14.66
N LEU A 113 -2.93 -12.79 14.08
CA LEU A 113 -3.66 -13.81 14.84
C LEU A 113 -2.74 -14.58 15.79
N ALA A 114 -1.54 -14.96 15.35
CA ALA A 114 -0.55 -15.66 16.17
C ALA A 114 -0.06 -14.82 17.36
N ARG A 115 -0.18 -13.48 17.28
CA ARG A 115 0.14 -12.57 18.37
C ARG A 115 -1.07 -12.15 19.21
N GLY A 116 -2.22 -12.80 19.02
CA GLY A 116 -3.42 -12.54 19.80
C GLY A 116 -4.19 -11.29 19.38
N TYR A 117 -3.94 -10.76 18.19
CA TYR A 117 -4.74 -9.64 17.69
C TYR A 117 -6.09 -10.10 17.14
N THR A 118 -7.14 -9.36 17.44
CA THR A 118 -8.51 -9.56 16.91
C THR A 118 -8.89 -8.44 15.94
N PRO A 119 -9.63 -8.73 14.86
CA PRO A 119 -10.06 -7.71 13.92
C PRO A 119 -11.17 -6.86 14.53
N CYS A 120 -11.01 -5.53 14.49
CA CYS A 120 -11.99 -4.57 15.00
C CYS A 120 -12.52 -3.67 13.87
N SER A 121 -13.75 -3.93 13.43
CA SER A 121 -14.44 -3.11 12.42
C SER A 121 -15.00 -1.79 12.97
N LYS A 122 -15.12 -1.65 14.29
CA LYS A 122 -15.67 -0.43 14.93
C LYS A 122 -14.76 0.78 14.80
N LEU A 123 -13.45 0.53 14.68
CA LEU A 123 -12.40 1.54 14.48
C LEU A 123 -12.30 2.00 13.01
N LEU A 124 -13.13 1.48 12.10
CA LEU A 124 -13.12 1.90 10.71
C LEU A 124 -13.59 3.36 10.58
N ILE A 125 -12.80 4.15 9.87
CA ILE A 125 -13.26 5.43 9.32
C ILE A 125 -14.30 5.10 8.26
N SER A 126 -15.53 5.60 8.45
CA SER A 126 -16.68 5.35 7.58
C SER A 126 -16.31 5.44 6.08
N GLY A 127 -16.42 4.32 5.36
CA GLY A 127 -16.19 4.23 3.91
C GLY A 127 -14.90 3.52 3.47
N SER A 128 -13.94 3.23 4.36
CA SER A 128 -12.72 2.51 4.00
C SER A 128 -12.88 1.00 4.12
N ALA A 129 -13.40 0.34 3.08
CA ALA A 129 -13.54 -1.12 3.03
C ALA A 129 -12.19 -1.87 2.91
N TRP A 130 -11.09 -1.14 2.71
CA TRP A 130 -9.78 -1.70 2.38
C TRP A 130 -8.73 -1.50 3.49
N GLN A 131 -9.09 -0.82 4.57
CA GLN A 131 -8.32 -0.75 5.80
C GLN A 131 -9.01 -1.64 6.83
N LEU A 132 -8.24 -2.40 7.60
CA LEU A 132 -8.74 -3.18 8.73
C LEU A 132 -7.87 -2.86 9.96
N PHE A 133 -8.50 -2.65 11.11
CA PHE A 133 -7.79 -2.43 12.36
C PHE A 133 -7.77 -3.71 13.17
N TRP A 134 -6.62 -3.99 13.77
CA TRP A 134 -6.38 -5.14 14.62
C TRP A 134 -6.03 -4.64 16.01
N VAL A 135 -6.66 -5.18 17.04
CA VAL A 135 -6.43 -4.80 18.43
C VAL A 135 -5.93 -6.01 19.22
N ASN A 136 -5.06 -5.79 20.21
CA ASN A 136 -4.62 -6.87 21.11
C ASN A 136 -5.44 -6.94 22.41
N ASP A 137 -6.29 -5.94 22.66
CA ASP A 137 -7.23 -5.88 23.79
C ASP A 137 -8.59 -5.38 23.27
N ASP A 138 -9.64 -6.14 23.54
CA ASP A 138 -11.01 -5.83 23.12
C ASP A 138 -11.53 -4.49 23.68
N ARG A 139 -10.97 -4.02 24.81
CA ARG A 139 -11.30 -2.70 25.39
C ARG A 139 -10.93 -1.54 24.46
N VAL A 140 -9.99 -1.76 23.55
CA VAL A 140 -9.56 -0.80 22.54
C VAL A 140 -10.48 -0.80 21.31
N CYS A 141 -11.35 -1.82 21.16
CA CYS A 141 -12.30 -1.90 20.07
C CYS A 141 -13.60 -1.12 20.35
N PHE A 142 -13.57 0.19 20.11
CA PHE A 142 -14.73 1.08 20.22
C PHE A 142 -15.00 1.82 18.90
N LYS A 143 -16.18 2.44 18.80
CA LYS A 143 -16.50 3.38 17.73
C LYS A 143 -15.99 4.76 18.15
N PRO A 144 -15.01 5.35 17.45
CA PRO A 144 -14.49 6.67 17.79
C PRO A 144 -15.50 7.78 17.47
N ASP A 145 -15.52 8.82 18.30
CA ASP A 145 -16.32 10.03 18.09
C ASP A 145 -15.59 11.01 17.17
N HIS A 146 -14.26 11.07 17.29
CA HIS A 146 -13.39 11.84 16.42
C HIS A 146 -11.98 11.21 16.37
N TYR A 147 -11.17 11.72 15.45
CA TYR A 147 -9.75 11.38 15.34
C TYR A 147 -8.93 12.65 15.56
N ILE A 148 -7.86 12.55 16.35
CA ILE A 148 -6.89 13.64 16.48
C ILE A 148 -5.77 13.48 15.44
N ASN A 149 -4.85 14.46 15.40
CA ASN A 149 -3.66 14.39 14.54
C ASN A 149 -2.96 13.04 14.70
N ASP A 150 -2.48 12.48 13.59
CA ASP A 150 -1.93 11.11 13.47
C ASP A 150 -2.95 9.95 13.50
N ASN A 151 -4.23 10.26 13.23
CA ASN A 151 -5.33 9.29 13.11
C ASN A 151 -5.57 8.46 14.38
N TRP A 152 -5.33 9.03 15.56
CA TRP A 152 -5.65 8.32 16.81
C TRP A 152 -7.16 8.34 17.06
N PRO A 153 -7.81 7.17 17.23
CA PRO A 153 -9.22 7.11 17.55
C PRO A 153 -9.46 7.61 18.98
N CYS A 154 -10.35 8.59 19.12
CA CYS A 154 -10.74 9.17 20.40
C CYS A 154 -12.22 8.96 20.66
N LYS A 155 -12.56 8.74 21.94
CA LYS A 155 -13.93 8.62 22.42
C LYS A 155 -14.16 9.53 23.61
N VAL A 156 -15.29 10.22 23.61
CA VAL A 156 -15.70 11.08 24.72
C VAL A 156 -16.43 10.23 25.75
N ILE A 157 -15.88 10.12 26.96
CA ILE A 157 -16.54 9.44 28.09
C ILE A 157 -16.62 10.44 29.24
N ASP A 158 -17.84 10.74 29.71
CA ASP A 158 -18.10 11.68 30.80
C ASP A 158 -17.45 13.07 30.61
N GLY A 159 -17.46 13.57 29.37
CA GLY A 159 -16.88 14.87 29.00
C GLY A 159 -15.34 14.89 28.93
N LYS A 160 -14.68 13.73 29.04
CA LYS A 160 -13.24 13.57 28.85
C LYS A 160 -12.94 12.82 27.56
N ASP A 161 -11.99 13.33 26.79
CA ASP A 161 -11.47 12.67 25.60
C ASP A 161 -10.47 11.58 25.99
N ILE A 162 -10.78 10.34 25.64
CA ILE A 162 -9.89 9.20 25.79
C ILE A 162 -9.45 8.77 24.40
N CYS A 163 -8.18 9.03 24.08
CA CYS A 163 -7.57 8.68 22.81
C CYS A 163 -6.68 7.45 22.99
N VAL A 164 -6.79 6.48 22.07
CA VAL A 164 -5.87 5.34 22.04
C VAL A 164 -4.79 5.55 21.02
N GLN A 165 -3.55 5.48 21.49
CA GLN A 165 -2.39 5.67 20.66
C GLN A 165 -2.17 4.48 19.72
N VAL A 166 -2.20 4.75 18.42
CA VAL A 166 -2.08 3.73 17.36
C VAL A 166 -0.62 3.39 17.06
N ASP A 167 0.31 4.25 17.47
CA ASP A 167 1.72 4.19 17.03
C ASP A 167 2.63 3.36 17.95
N GLY A 168 2.14 2.99 19.14
CA GLY A 168 2.88 2.26 20.17
C GLY A 168 4.21 2.95 20.53
N ARG A 169 4.20 4.29 20.66
CA ARG A 169 5.38 5.13 20.98
C ARG A 169 5.15 5.97 22.22
#